data_AF-A0A2G6HUX9-F1
#
_entry.id   AF-A0A2G6HUX9-F1
#
_cell.length_a   1.000
_cell.length_b   1.000
_cell.length_c   1.000
_cell.angle_alpha   90.00
_cell.angle_beta   90.00
_cell.angle_gamma   90.00
#
_symmetry.space_group_name_H-M   'P 1'
#
loop_
_entity.id
_entity.type
_entity.pdbx_description
1 polymer ?
#
loop_
_entity_poly.entity_id
_entity_poly.type
_entity_poly.pdbx_seq_one_letter_code
_entity_poly.pdbx_strand_id
1 'polypeptide(L)'
;MIHDSNKQADGNPETSHKLGARIAQLPSFRKKMPQAVSTLSQTLKILPKRYNIKNAGKESYLTCVESPNIRVFVDRQFCVTNAAAKKYPEGSIFLDGAAKGEPFLDVQKKIYNMDHHEGCVRAFTLSTCEQAFILIMKGLDLGVGDWCVYANEPDLDTVLAIWLILNHMRVRAEDPEIRKELLPLLRLQGIIDSHGFEMTEFTGFPDDLQETTLQQIKKLRESELELKSEGKWATVNELEYVSSILRSLDESVYSSRHFDGVGQVEELFRIKIGSDKIAVACSSEFGIYETEEMLKKTHGSRLGLIFLKKSEDTYTIRQVDPFLPTNLNRLYDRLNILDPNTSSSANWAGSEEIGGSPRGVGTGLDIQKIKQACQWVYNKQSFLERARGTFWSTSLAFVILGSAFTISHLLYPTLSGWQIEATTHVKGLLSFNLTVLALSLFYMILDRNYTFKFFGLGPVRGNWWLLFLPLTVGASVLNGMIPRYPFQIEGAALITGLLVTAPFAWEFLFRGVVHGMLVKSHYTMCHGGRWFLSGPTVISSLLAVLAMGLLFQCNPLISSLIPIPKVICLLGVFTSGLAYGVVRERTQSVISCSLLHTFSVLIVAFGSQFIA
;
A
#
# COMPACT_ATOMS: atom_id res chain seq x y z
N MET A 1 -0.21 54.05 9.29
CA MET A 1 -0.72 55.07 8.36
C MET A 1 0.42 56.05 8.09
N ILE A 2 0.83 56.17 6.82
CA ILE A 2 1.47 57.35 6.16
C ILE A 2 2.91 57.67 6.65
N HIS A 3 3.94 57.89 5.84
CA HIS A 3 4.28 57.63 4.43
C HIS A 3 5.77 58.00 4.25
N ASP A 4 6.38 57.44 3.22
CA ASP A 4 7.66 57.75 2.58
C ASP A 4 8.07 59.23 2.49
N SER A 5 9.38 59.53 2.51
CA SER A 5 10.15 59.59 1.25
C SER A 5 11.61 60.07 1.36
N ASN A 6 12.45 59.35 0.60
CA ASN A 6 13.61 59.76 -0.18
C ASN A 6 14.93 60.23 0.46
N LYS A 7 16.00 59.46 0.17
CA LYS A 7 17.09 59.93 -0.70
C LYS A 7 17.91 58.78 -1.32
N GLN A 8 18.05 58.84 -2.65
CA GLN A 8 19.00 58.09 -3.47
C GLN A 8 20.45 58.44 -3.14
N ALA A 9 21.35 57.46 -3.25
CA ALA A 9 22.74 57.67 -3.62
C ALA A 9 23.26 56.46 -4.42
N ASP A 10 23.78 56.76 -5.61
CA ASP A 10 24.33 55.86 -6.61
C ASP A 10 25.53 55.02 -6.13
N GLY A 11 25.61 53.78 -6.59
CA GLY A 11 26.71 52.85 -6.32
C GLY A 11 26.92 51.84 -7.44
N ASN A 12 27.61 52.29 -8.48
CA ASN A 12 28.43 51.59 -9.49
C ASN A 12 28.26 50.05 -9.70
N PRO A 13 27.87 49.55 -10.90
CA PRO A 13 27.65 48.12 -11.17
C PRO A 13 28.91 47.23 -11.29
N GLU A 14 30.12 47.79 -11.26
CA GLU A 14 31.34 47.03 -11.61
C GLU A 14 31.98 46.22 -10.46
N THR A 15 31.56 46.40 -9.21
CA THR A 15 32.14 45.67 -8.06
C THR A 15 31.40 44.38 -7.70
N SER A 16 30.17 44.17 -8.19
CA SER A 16 29.40 42.93 -7.99
C SER A 16 29.92 41.76 -8.86
N HIS A 17 30.44 42.06 -10.06
CA HIS A 17 30.90 41.04 -11.01
C HIS A 17 32.24 40.38 -10.66
N LYS A 18 33.06 40.98 -9.78
CA LYS A 18 34.36 40.42 -9.39
C LYS A 18 34.33 39.54 -8.15
N LEU A 19 33.25 39.57 -7.35
CA LEU A 19 33.08 38.67 -6.21
C LEU A 19 32.45 37.32 -6.64
N GLY A 20 31.57 37.33 -7.65
CA GLY A 20 30.95 36.12 -8.21
C GLY A 20 31.91 35.22 -9.00
N ALA A 21 32.98 35.78 -9.59
CA ALA A 21 33.93 35.01 -10.39
C ALA A 21 35.01 34.27 -9.56
N ARG A 22 35.27 34.68 -8.31
CA ARG A 22 36.24 34.00 -7.43
C ARG A 22 35.67 32.84 -6.60
N ILE A 23 34.34 32.76 -6.45
CA ILE A 23 33.68 31.63 -5.79
C ILE A 23 33.50 30.44 -6.76
N ALA A 24 33.55 30.69 -8.08
CA ALA A 24 33.45 29.66 -9.12
C ALA A 24 34.76 28.86 -9.38
N GLN A 25 35.87 29.20 -8.71
CA GLN A 25 37.17 28.54 -8.88
C GLN A 25 37.67 27.79 -7.63
N LEU A 26 36.85 27.66 -6.59
CA LEU A 26 37.17 26.74 -5.49
C LEU A 26 36.85 25.31 -5.93
N PRO A 27 37.81 24.36 -5.89
CA PRO A 27 37.54 22.97 -6.22
C PRO A 27 36.43 22.46 -5.30
N SER A 28 35.41 21.82 -5.87
CA SER A 28 34.34 21.17 -5.13
C SER A 28 34.89 20.08 -4.20
N PHE A 29 35.25 20.46 -2.97
CA PHE A 29 35.76 19.54 -1.94
C PHE A 29 34.73 18.47 -1.55
N ARG A 30 33.44 18.65 -1.90
CA ARG A 30 32.35 17.69 -1.63
C ARG A 30 32.17 16.57 -2.65
N LYS A 31 32.76 16.65 -3.85
CA LYS A 31 32.71 15.56 -4.86
C LYS A 31 33.85 14.55 -4.74
N LYS A 32 34.92 14.88 -4.00
CA LYS A 32 36.11 14.02 -3.89
C LYS A 32 36.06 13.01 -2.74
N MET A 33 35.18 13.17 -1.74
CA MET A 33 35.07 12.20 -0.64
C MET A 33 34.50 10.83 -1.06
N PRO A 34 33.41 10.74 -1.86
CA PRO A 34 32.90 9.44 -2.31
C PRO A 34 33.90 8.73 -3.23
N GLN A 35 34.57 9.51 -4.09
CA GLN A 35 35.57 8.98 -5.02
C GLN A 35 36.81 8.49 -4.27
N ALA A 36 37.36 9.28 -3.33
CA ALA A 36 38.52 8.89 -2.54
C ALA A 36 38.25 7.69 -1.62
N VAL A 37 37.04 7.57 -1.05
CA VAL A 37 36.62 6.37 -0.28
C VAL A 37 36.46 5.16 -1.21
N SER A 38 35.92 5.33 -2.42
CA SER A 38 35.85 4.24 -3.41
C SER A 38 37.26 3.81 -3.88
N THR A 39 38.18 4.76 -4.06
CA THR A 39 39.55 4.49 -4.50
C THR A 39 40.37 3.86 -3.37
N LEU A 40 40.18 4.27 -2.11
CA LEU A 40 40.77 3.64 -0.92
C LEU A 40 40.20 2.23 -0.64
N SER A 41 38.89 2.02 -0.86
CA SER A 41 38.24 0.71 -0.78
C SER A 41 38.56 -0.21 -1.97
N GLN A 42 39.10 0.35 -3.06
CA GLN A 42 39.71 -0.43 -4.15
C GLN A 42 41.16 -0.81 -3.82
N THR A 43 41.86 -0.03 -2.99
CA THR A 43 43.25 -0.35 -2.57
C THR A 43 43.31 -1.29 -1.36
N LEU A 44 42.31 -1.24 -0.49
CA LEU A 44 42.10 -2.18 0.63
C LEU A 44 40.94 -3.10 0.25
N LYS A 45 41.15 -4.42 0.17
CA LYS A 45 40.11 -5.44 -0.09
C LYS A 45 39.03 -5.47 1.03
N ILE A 46 38.25 -4.41 1.20
CA ILE A 46 37.19 -4.34 2.21
C ILE A 46 35.86 -4.54 1.49
N LEU A 47 35.32 -5.75 1.59
CA LEU A 47 33.99 -6.06 1.09
C LEU A 47 32.91 -5.53 2.06
N PRO A 48 31.71 -5.17 1.58
CA PRO A 48 30.65 -4.68 2.46
C PRO A 48 30.11 -5.79 3.36
N LYS A 49 29.79 -5.44 4.61
CA LYS A 49 29.07 -6.35 5.52
C LYS A 49 27.60 -6.42 5.09
N ARG A 50 27.21 -7.52 4.48
CA ARG A 50 25.85 -7.71 3.93
C ARG A 50 25.04 -8.84 4.56
N TYR A 51 25.63 -9.66 5.42
CA TYR A 51 24.92 -10.69 6.19
C TYR A 51 24.56 -10.15 7.57
N ASN A 52 23.26 -10.10 7.85
CA ASN A 52 22.69 -9.56 9.07
C ASN A 52 21.91 -10.62 9.82
N ILE A 53 22.17 -10.74 11.11
CA ILE A 53 21.39 -11.56 12.04
C ILE A 53 20.28 -10.67 12.61
N LYS A 54 19.03 -11.13 12.50
CA LYS A 54 17.84 -10.43 12.99
C LYS A 54 17.10 -11.31 13.98
N ASN A 55 16.47 -10.68 14.96
CA ASN A 55 15.62 -11.36 15.95
C ASN A 55 14.15 -11.14 15.60
N ALA A 56 13.37 -12.21 15.51
CA ALA A 56 11.91 -12.17 15.40
C ALA A 56 11.29 -12.99 16.54
N GLY A 57 10.93 -12.31 17.63
CA GLY A 57 10.36 -12.97 18.80
C GLY A 57 11.39 -13.87 19.49
N LYS A 58 11.15 -15.19 19.46
CA LYS A 58 12.04 -16.20 20.06
C LYS A 58 13.07 -16.79 19.10
N GLU A 59 12.98 -16.49 17.80
CA GLU A 59 13.85 -17.05 16.78
C GLU A 59 14.77 -15.98 16.19
N SER A 60 16.03 -16.33 16.00
CA SER A 60 17.02 -15.53 15.27
C SER A 60 17.19 -16.13 13.88
N TYR A 61 17.38 -15.28 12.88
CA TYR A 61 17.60 -15.70 11.49
C TYR A 61 18.61 -14.80 10.79
N LEU A 62 19.32 -15.36 9.81
CA LEU A 62 20.27 -14.65 8.96
C LEU A 62 19.59 -14.19 7.66
N THR A 63 19.96 -13.00 7.20
CA THR A 63 19.51 -12.41 5.92
C THR A 63 20.67 -11.78 5.19
N CYS A 64 20.58 -11.71 3.86
CA CYS A 64 21.50 -10.94 3.02
C CYS A 64 20.83 -9.65 2.54
N VAL A 65 21.56 -8.54 2.48
CA VAL A 65 21.07 -7.25 1.95
C VAL A 65 20.56 -7.37 0.50
N GLU A 66 21.19 -8.23 -0.31
CA GLU A 66 20.82 -8.42 -1.72
C GLU A 66 19.70 -9.45 -1.92
N SER A 67 19.41 -10.27 -0.90
CA SER A 67 18.31 -11.24 -0.92
C SER A 67 17.47 -11.12 0.36
N PRO A 68 16.85 -9.96 0.63
CA PRO A 68 16.17 -9.68 1.90
C PRO A 68 14.89 -10.49 2.10
N ASN A 69 14.41 -11.16 1.05
CA ASN A 69 13.26 -12.07 1.09
C ASN A 69 13.61 -13.50 1.55
N ILE A 70 14.90 -13.83 1.69
CA ILE A 70 15.36 -15.15 2.12
C ILE A 70 15.79 -15.06 3.59
N ARG A 71 15.18 -15.88 4.45
CA ARG A 71 15.54 -16.02 5.86
C ARG A 71 16.19 -17.38 6.07
N VAL A 72 17.34 -17.39 6.73
CA VAL A 72 18.10 -18.62 7.01
C VAL A 72 18.05 -18.90 8.50
N PHE A 73 17.59 -20.09 8.83
CA PHE A 73 17.51 -20.64 10.18
C PHE A 73 18.50 -21.80 10.27
N VAL A 74 19.35 -21.76 11.30
CA VAL A 74 20.34 -22.81 11.56
C VAL A 74 20.21 -23.21 13.02
N ASP A 75 19.90 -24.47 13.24
CA ASP A 75 19.71 -25.04 14.58
C ASP A 75 20.08 -26.52 14.55
N ARG A 76 21.12 -26.92 15.30
CA ARG A 76 21.62 -28.30 15.38
C ARG A 76 20.58 -29.32 15.86
N GLN A 77 19.54 -28.87 16.54
CA GLN A 77 18.46 -29.72 17.01
C GLN A 77 17.30 -29.80 16.01
N PHE A 78 17.32 -28.98 14.96
CA PHE A 78 16.26 -28.94 13.96
C PHE A 78 16.33 -30.17 13.06
N CYS A 79 15.31 -31.02 13.12
CA CYS A 79 15.15 -32.11 12.17
C CYS A 79 13.67 -32.49 12.09
N VAL A 80 13.09 -32.45 10.89
CA VAL A 80 11.69 -32.81 10.67
C VAL A 80 11.56 -34.09 9.85
N THR A 81 10.43 -34.77 9.95
CA THR A 81 10.16 -35.93 9.09
C THR A 81 9.81 -35.50 7.66
N ASN A 82 10.07 -36.35 6.64
CA ASN A 82 9.66 -36.12 5.24
C ASN A 82 8.17 -35.67 5.13
N ALA A 83 7.28 -36.34 5.87
CA ALA A 83 5.86 -36.03 5.88
C ALA A 83 5.53 -34.67 6.53
N ALA A 84 6.31 -34.25 7.54
CA ALA A 84 6.17 -32.93 8.15
C ALA A 84 6.71 -31.84 7.20
N ALA A 85 7.88 -32.04 6.59
CA ALA A 85 8.48 -31.12 5.64
C ALA A 85 7.51 -30.76 4.50
N LYS A 86 6.80 -31.74 3.91
CA LYS A 86 5.80 -31.53 2.85
C LYS A 86 4.54 -30.74 3.27
N LYS A 87 4.41 -30.42 4.56
CA LYS A 87 3.34 -29.60 5.15
C LYS A 87 3.83 -28.24 5.64
N TYR A 88 5.11 -27.91 5.48
CA TYR A 88 5.63 -26.59 5.82
C TYR A 88 5.01 -25.50 4.93
N PRO A 89 5.09 -24.22 5.36
CA PRO A 89 4.67 -23.10 4.55
C PRO A 89 5.34 -23.07 3.17
N GLU A 90 4.65 -22.50 2.18
CA GLU A 90 5.22 -22.23 0.85
C GLU A 90 6.53 -21.44 0.96
N GLY A 91 7.54 -21.82 0.17
CA GLY A 91 8.86 -21.18 0.18
C GLY A 91 9.84 -21.78 1.19
N SER A 92 9.66 -23.05 1.59
CA SER A 92 10.56 -23.71 2.54
C SER A 92 11.62 -24.55 1.84
N ILE A 93 12.89 -24.41 2.25
CA ILE A 93 14.03 -25.18 1.74
C ILE A 93 14.71 -25.84 2.93
N PHE A 94 14.86 -27.16 2.88
CA PHE A 94 15.60 -27.94 3.85
C PHE A 94 16.94 -28.33 3.26
N LEU A 95 18.01 -28.08 4.01
CA LEU A 95 19.38 -28.40 3.63
C LEU A 95 19.90 -29.49 4.55
N ASP A 96 20.55 -30.48 3.94
CA ASP A 96 21.45 -31.42 4.59
C ASP A 96 20.93 -31.99 5.92
N GLY A 97 20.07 -33.02 5.87
CA GLY A 97 19.52 -33.64 7.07
C GLY A 97 18.51 -32.82 7.89
N ALA A 98 18.26 -31.55 7.57
CA ALA A 98 17.21 -30.75 8.23
C ALA A 98 15.79 -31.34 8.05
N ALA A 99 15.58 -32.09 6.96
CA ALA A 99 14.42 -32.95 6.78
C ALA A 99 14.87 -34.39 6.48
N LYS A 100 14.32 -35.34 7.23
CA LYS A 100 14.59 -36.78 7.06
C LYS A 100 14.01 -37.30 5.75
N GLY A 101 14.67 -38.31 5.19
CA GLY A 101 14.25 -39.04 4.00
C GLY A 101 14.86 -38.49 2.72
N GLU A 102 14.45 -39.06 1.58
CA GLU A 102 15.03 -38.77 0.29
C GLU A 102 14.85 -37.28 -0.14
N PRO A 103 15.79 -36.72 -0.93
CA PRO A 103 15.63 -35.40 -1.52
C PRO A 103 14.38 -35.34 -2.40
N PHE A 104 13.69 -34.20 -2.38
CA PHE A 104 12.45 -34.02 -3.16
C PHE A 104 12.24 -32.57 -3.59
N LEU A 105 11.47 -32.40 -4.67
CA LEU A 105 11.02 -31.10 -5.16
C LEU A 105 9.49 -31.03 -5.25
N ASP A 106 8.84 -30.31 -4.34
CA ASP A 106 7.42 -29.97 -4.46
C ASP A 106 7.29 -28.58 -5.10
N VAL A 107 7.28 -28.55 -6.44
CA VAL A 107 7.24 -27.30 -7.23
C VAL A 107 5.92 -26.54 -7.02
N GLN A 108 4.82 -27.25 -6.78
CA GLN A 108 3.50 -26.63 -6.61
C GLN A 108 3.42 -25.85 -5.30
N LYS A 109 3.96 -26.42 -4.22
CA LYS A 109 4.02 -25.74 -2.91
C LYS A 109 5.32 -24.98 -2.67
N LYS A 110 6.28 -25.05 -3.59
CA LYS A 110 7.64 -24.49 -3.44
C LYS A 110 8.31 -24.96 -2.14
N ILE A 111 8.33 -26.27 -1.94
CA ILE A 111 8.99 -26.90 -0.79
C ILE A 111 10.06 -27.86 -1.32
N TYR A 112 11.31 -27.68 -0.91
CA TYR A 112 12.44 -28.43 -1.43
C TYR A 112 13.26 -29.05 -0.30
N ASN A 113 13.64 -30.31 -0.45
CA ASN A 113 14.60 -30.99 0.41
C ASN A 113 15.86 -31.30 -0.42
N MET A 114 16.97 -30.67 -0.05
CA MET A 114 18.30 -30.88 -0.63
C MET A 114 19.13 -31.67 0.38
N ASP A 115 18.80 -32.95 0.54
CA ASP A 115 19.54 -33.88 1.39
C ASP A 115 20.35 -34.86 0.53
N HIS A 116 21.44 -35.37 1.09
CA HIS A 116 22.26 -36.42 0.47
C HIS A 116 22.73 -37.48 1.47
N HIS A 117 22.16 -37.48 2.69
CA HIS A 117 22.48 -38.43 3.76
C HIS A 117 21.44 -39.53 3.92
N GLU A 118 20.15 -39.17 3.99
CA GLU A 118 19.05 -40.12 4.25
C GLU A 118 18.26 -40.42 2.98
N GLY A 119 17.82 -41.67 2.80
CA GLY A 119 16.93 -42.05 1.69
C GLY A 119 17.53 -41.96 0.28
N CYS A 120 18.83 -41.73 0.14
CA CYS A 120 19.52 -41.64 -1.14
C CYS A 120 20.73 -42.58 -1.23
N VAL A 121 21.25 -42.76 -2.45
CA VAL A 121 22.48 -43.50 -2.68
C VAL A 121 23.60 -42.48 -2.85
N ARG A 122 24.39 -42.30 -1.80
CA ARG A 122 25.44 -41.27 -1.71
C ARG A 122 26.48 -41.34 -2.84
N ALA A 123 26.73 -42.53 -3.41
CA ALA A 123 27.69 -42.71 -4.50
C ALA A 123 27.36 -41.95 -5.79
N PHE A 124 26.11 -41.55 -6.01
CA PHE A 124 25.71 -40.78 -7.20
C PHE A 124 24.73 -39.63 -6.90
N THR A 125 24.43 -39.41 -5.62
CA THR A 125 23.66 -38.25 -5.17
C THR A 125 24.63 -37.11 -4.94
N LEU A 126 24.40 -35.97 -5.60
CA LEU A 126 25.23 -34.78 -5.43
C LEU A 126 25.13 -34.27 -3.98
N SER A 127 26.18 -33.61 -3.49
CA SER A 127 26.14 -32.95 -2.18
C SER A 127 25.13 -31.80 -2.16
N THR A 128 24.79 -31.29 -0.97
CA THR A 128 23.79 -30.24 -0.79
C THR A 128 24.15 -28.96 -1.55
N CYS A 129 25.43 -28.54 -1.55
CA CYS A 129 25.85 -27.36 -2.29
C CYS A 129 25.72 -27.52 -3.81
N GLU A 130 26.07 -28.70 -4.35
CA GLU A 130 25.93 -29.01 -5.78
C GLU A 130 24.45 -29.08 -6.17
N GLN A 131 23.59 -29.67 -5.35
CA GLN A 131 22.14 -29.67 -5.54
C GLN A 131 21.58 -28.24 -5.61
N ALA A 132 21.94 -27.38 -4.65
CA ALA A 132 21.50 -25.98 -4.61
C ALA A 132 21.96 -25.21 -5.87
N PHE A 133 23.22 -25.35 -6.27
CA PHE A 133 23.76 -24.73 -7.48
C PHE A 133 22.99 -25.16 -8.73
N ILE A 134 22.81 -26.48 -8.93
CA ILE A 134 22.12 -27.00 -10.10
C ILE A 134 20.68 -26.50 -10.16
N LEU A 135 19.97 -26.44 -9.04
CA LEU A 135 18.59 -25.93 -9.02
C LEU A 135 18.53 -24.44 -9.39
N ILE A 136 19.42 -23.61 -8.84
CA ILE A 136 19.51 -22.18 -9.19
C ILE A 136 19.77 -22.00 -10.69
N MET A 137 20.70 -22.78 -11.25
CA MET A 137 21.07 -22.74 -12.67
C MET A 137 19.98 -23.30 -13.59
N LYS A 138 19.20 -24.29 -13.13
CA LYS A 138 18.04 -24.83 -13.86
C LYS A 138 16.79 -23.94 -13.77
N GLY A 139 16.87 -22.81 -13.06
CA GLY A 139 15.81 -21.80 -13.06
C GLY A 139 14.97 -21.73 -11.79
N LEU A 140 15.44 -22.28 -10.66
CA LEU A 140 14.80 -22.03 -9.36
C LEU A 140 14.79 -20.53 -9.05
N ASP A 141 13.62 -19.89 -9.14
CA ASP A 141 13.47 -18.45 -8.95
C ASP A 141 13.25 -18.07 -7.48
N LEU A 142 14.36 -17.85 -6.77
CA LEU A 142 14.38 -17.41 -5.37
C LEU A 142 14.04 -15.92 -5.20
N GLY A 143 13.93 -15.14 -6.28
CA GLY A 143 13.48 -13.76 -6.23
C GLY A 143 11.98 -13.63 -5.95
N VAL A 144 11.20 -14.67 -6.25
CA VAL A 144 9.72 -14.65 -6.16
C VAL A 144 9.23 -15.27 -4.84
N GLY A 145 8.61 -14.42 -4.01
CA GLY A 145 8.05 -14.83 -2.72
C GLY A 145 9.03 -14.63 -1.57
N ASP A 146 8.60 -14.98 -0.36
CA ASP A 146 9.47 -15.02 0.81
C ASP A 146 9.90 -16.48 1.03
N TRP A 147 11.18 -16.68 1.33
CA TRP A 147 11.77 -18.01 1.49
C TRP A 147 12.32 -18.21 2.90
N CYS A 148 12.20 -19.44 3.40
CA CYS A 148 12.81 -19.90 4.64
C CYS A 148 13.73 -21.08 4.32
N VAL A 149 15.00 -20.93 4.65
CA VAL A 149 16.03 -21.97 4.52
C VAL A 149 16.29 -22.53 5.90
N TYR A 150 16.22 -23.85 6.06
CA TYR A 150 16.43 -24.56 7.30
C TYR A 150 17.63 -25.49 7.15
N ALA A 151 18.59 -25.37 8.05
CA ALA A 151 19.77 -26.22 8.14
C ALA A 151 19.98 -26.67 9.58
N ASN A 152 20.56 -27.85 9.79
CA ASN A 152 20.83 -28.36 11.13
C ASN A 152 22.34 -28.35 11.45
N GLU A 153 23.21 -28.82 10.57
CA GLU A 153 24.66 -28.80 10.77
C GLU A 153 25.30 -27.77 9.84
N PRO A 154 25.98 -26.74 10.36
CA PRO A 154 26.65 -25.75 9.54
C PRO A 154 28.04 -26.22 9.09
N ASP A 155 28.15 -27.37 8.44
CA ASP A 155 29.41 -27.74 7.77
C ASP A 155 29.62 -26.94 6.47
N LEU A 156 30.76 -27.12 5.81
CA LEU A 156 31.09 -26.34 4.63
C LEU A 156 30.15 -26.64 3.43
N ASP A 157 29.64 -27.85 3.28
CA ASP A 157 28.70 -28.18 2.20
C ASP A 157 27.38 -27.41 2.40
N THR A 158 26.83 -27.47 3.60
CA THR A 158 25.62 -26.75 3.98
C THR A 158 25.81 -25.23 3.91
N VAL A 159 26.92 -24.70 4.42
CA VAL A 159 27.17 -23.24 4.38
C VAL A 159 27.40 -22.75 2.95
N LEU A 160 28.04 -23.54 2.09
CA LEU A 160 28.18 -23.20 0.67
C LEU A 160 26.82 -23.23 -0.04
N ALA A 161 25.93 -24.17 0.28
CA ALA A 161 24.55 -24.17 -0.21
C ALA A 161 23.78 -22.91 0.23
N ILE A 162 23.89 -22.51 1.51
CA ILE A 162 23.31 -21.26 2.03
C ILE A 162 23.87 -20.05 1.26
N TRP A 163 25.18 -20.01 1.04
CA TRP A 163 25.83 -18.94 0.28
C TRP A 163 25.26 -18.83 -1.13
N LEU A 164 25.14 -19.95 -1.84
CA LEU A 164 24.57 -20.00 -3.20
C LEU A 164 23.14 -19.47 -3.24
N ILE A 165 22.30 -19.90 -2.30
CA ILE A 165 20.88 -19.48 -2.20
C ILE A 165 20.77 -17.98 -1.94
N LEU A 166 21.53 -17.46 -0.97
CA LEU A 166 21.56 -16.01 -0.67
C LEU A 166 22.14 -15.19 -1.83
N ASN A 167 22.98 -15.80 -2.67
CA ASN A 167 23.67 -15.16 -3.80
C ASN A 167 23.11 -15.54 -5.17
N HIS A 168 21.92 -16.14 -5.23
CA HIS A 168 21.37 -16.72 -6.45
C HIS A 168 21.37 -15.78 -7.65
N MET A 169 21.17 -14.47 -7.45
CA MET A 169 21.23 -13.46 -8.51
C MET A 169 22.62 -13.35 -9.14
N ARG A 170 23.67 -13.34 -8.32
CA ARG A 170 25.08 -13.26 -8.77
C ARG A 170 25.57 -14.58 -9.34
N VAL A 171 25.15 -15.70 -8.73
CA VAL A 171 25.44 -17.05 -9.21
C VAL A 171 24.83 -17.29 -10.60
N ARG A 172 23.60 -16.80 -10.81
CA ARG A 172 22.91 -16.88 -12.11
C ARG A 172 23.51 -15.93 -13.14
N ALA A 173 23.99 -14.76 -12.72
CA ALA A 173 24.69 -13.85 -13.62
C ALA A 173 25.90 -14.59 -14.21
N GLU A 174 26.01 -14.61 -15.54
CA GLU A 174 27.06 -15.36 -16.23
C GLU A 174 28.41 -14.64 -16.19
N ASP A 175 28.78 -14.12 -15.02
CA ASP A 175 30.05 -13.45 -14.79
C ASP A 175 31.20 -14.49 -14.81
N PRO A 176 32.08 -14.45 -15.82
CA PRO A 176 33.15 -15.44 -15.96
C PRO A 176 34.12 -15.43 -14.78
N GLU A 177 34.32 -14.28 -14.11
CA GLU A 177 35.24 -14.19 -12.98
C GLU A 177 34.68 -14.89 -11.75
N ILE A 178 33.39 -14.65 -11.45
CA ILE A 178 32.70 -15.34 -10.36
C ILE A 178 32.71 -16.85 -10.63
N ARG A 179 32.39 -17.28 -11.85
CA ARG A 179 32.37 -18.72 -12.19
C ARG A 179 33.74 -19.37 -12.06
N LYS A 180 34.81 -18.67 -12.43
CA LYS A 180 36.18 -19.17 -12.35
C LYS A 180 36.59 -19.48 -10.91
N GLU A 181 36.21 -18.64 -9.94
CA GLU A 181 36.52 -18.85 -8.53
C GLU A 181 35.52 -19.81 -7.85
N LEU A 182 34.23 -19.74 -8.20
CA LEU A 182 33.17 -20.53 -7.56
C LEU A 182 33.17 -22.01 -7.96
N LEU A 183 33.29 -22.32 -9.26
CA LEU A 183 33.08 -23.68 -9.75
C LEU A 183 34.12 -24.69 -9.23
N PRO A 184 35.43 -24.36 -9.15
CA PRO A 184 36.41 -25.26 -8.56
C PRO A 184 36.08 -25.58 -7.10
N LEU A 185 35.79 -24.54 -6.31
CA LEU A 185 35.43 -24.67 -4.89
C LEU A 185 34.20 -25.56 -4.70
N LEU A 186 33.14 -25.29 -5.47
CA LEU A 186 31.89 -26.03 -5.43
C LEU A 186 32.11 -27.52 -5.73
N ARG A 187 32.79 -27.81 -6.85
CA ARG A 187 32.95 -29.18 -7.33
C ARG A 187 33.87 -30.00 -6.44
N LEU A 188 34.96 -29.42 -5.96
CA LEU A 188 35.87 -30.11 -5.05
C LEU A 188 35.21 -30.35 -3.69
N GLN A 189 34.50 -29.36 -3.14
CA GLN A 189 33.77 -29.55 -1.88
C GLN A 189 32.69 -30.62 -2.03
N GLY A 190 31.92 -30.62 -3.12
CA GLY A 190 30.87 -31.62 -3.34
C GLY A 190 31.40 -33.05 -3.47
N ILE A 191 32.58 -33.23 -4.09
CA ILE A 191 33.27 -34.53 -4.12
C ILE A 191 33.75 -34.95 -2.73
N ILE A 192 34.41 -34.06 -1.99
CA ILE A 192 34.89 -34.35 -0.62
C ILE A 192 33.73 -34.76 0.27
N ASP A 193 32.62 -34.04 0.16
CA ASP A 193 31.47 -34.27 1.01
C ASP A 193 30.67 -35.52 0.61
N SER A 194 30.54 -35.81 -0.69
CA SER A 194 29.85 -37.02 -1.17
C SER A 194 30.69 -38.28 -1.01
N HIS A 195 32.00 -38.21 -1.21
CA HIS A 195 32.87 -39.38 -1.43
C HIS A 195 34.15 -39.41 -0.61
N GLY A 196 34.43 -38.40 0.22
CA GLY A 196 35.65 -38.33 1.00
C GLY A 196 36.84 -37.75 0.23
N PHE A 197 37.95 -37.54 0.96
CA PHE A 197 39.18 -36.94 0.41
C PHE A 197 39.89 -37.85 -0.60
N GLU A 198 39.71 -39.16 -0.46
CA GLU A 198 40.29 -40.21 -1.30
C GLU A 198 39.83 -40.15 -2.76
N MET A 199 38.66 -39.56 -3.03
CA MET A 199 38.10 -39.44 -4.38
C MET A 199 38.30 -38.05 -5.00
N THR A 200 39.15 -37.20 -4.44
CA THR A 200 39.34 -35.82 -4.95
C THR A 200 39.90 -35.74 -6.37
N GLU A 201 40.63 -36.77 -6.82
CA GLU A 201 41.10 -36.90 -8.22
C GLU A 201 39.95 -36.95 -9.25
N PHE A 202 38.75 -37.38 -8.85
CA PHE A 202 37.57 -37.45 -9.72
C PHE A 202 36.98 -36.08 -10.07
N THR A 203 37.52 -34.99 -9.52
CA THR A 203 37.23 -33.64 -10.00
C THR A 203 37.76 -33.40 -11.42
N GLY A 204 38.82 -34.11 -11.82
CA GLY A 204 39.49 -33.93 -13.11
C GLY A 204 40.21 -32.58 -13.24
N PHE A 205 40.55 -31.95 -12.12
CA PHE A 205 41.26 -30.66 -12.12
C PHE A 205 42.75 -30.84 -12.45
N PRO A 206 43.38 -29.85 -13.07
CA PRO A 206 44.83 -29.71 -13.05
C PRO A 206 45.36 -29.68 -11.61
N ASP A 207 46.55 -30.27 -11.38
CA ASP A 207 47.14 -30.41 -10.04
C ASP A 207 47.24 -29.07 -9.28
N ASP A 208 47.64 -28.00 -9.97
CA ASP A 208 47.78 -26.65 -9.41
C ASP A 208 46.43 -26.07 -8.97
N LEU A 209 45.38 -26.27 -9.77
CA LEU A 209 44.03 -25.86 -9.42
C LEU A 209 43.48 -26.69 -8.25
N GLN A 210 43.70 -28.00 -8.25
CA GLN A 210 43.27 -28.89 -7.19
C GLN A 210 43.93 -28.52 -5.86
N GLU A 211 45.25 -28.33 -5.84
CA GLU A 211 45.99 -27.94 -4.65
C GLU A 211 45.50 -26.58 -4.12
N THR A 212 45.40 -25.57 -5.00
CA THR A 212 44.95 -24.23 -4.63
C THR A 212 43.53 -24.25 -4.04
N THR A 213 42.61 -24.97 -4.70
CA THR A 213 41.21 -25.09 -4.24
C THR A 213 41.12 -25.84 -2.91
N LEU A 214 41.92 -26.90 -2.73
CA LEU A 214 41.97 -27.64 -1.48
C LEU A 214 42.49 -26.79 -0.32
N GLN A 215 43.49 -25.94 -0.55
CA GLN A 215 43.98 -25.01 0.47
C GLN A 215 42.92 -23.99 0.86
N GLN A 216 42.14 -23.51 -0.11
CA GLN A 216 41.00 -22.62 0.15
C GLN A 216 39.92 -23.32 1.00
N ILE A 217 39.58 -24.58 0.69
CA ILE A 217 38.65 -25.38 1.52
C ILE A 217 39.19 -25.55 2.94
N LYS A 218 40.47 -25.90 3.09
CA LYS A 218 41.10 -26.05 4.42
C LYS A 218 41.02 -24.76 5.23
N LYS A 219 41.28 -23.61 4.60
CA LYS A 219 41.17 -22.30 5.24
C LYS A 219 39.73 -22.00 5.69
N LEU A 220 38.73 -22.30 4.85
CA LEU A 220 37.32 -22.11 5.22
C LEU A 220 36.88 -23.01 6.38
N ARG A 221 37.53 -24.16 6.56
CA ARG A 221 37.23 -25.14 7.62
C ARG A 221 38.12 -25.01 8.86
N GLU A 222 39.10 -24.13 8.86
CA GLU A 222 40.10 -24.02 9.92
C GLU A 222 39.46 -23.82 11.30
N SER A 223 38.52 -22.88 11.40
CA SER A 223 37.80 -22.59 12.64
C SER A 223 36.90 -23.76 13.09
N GLU A 224 36.26 -24.46 12.15
CA GLU A 224 35.46 -25.65 12.41
C GLU A 224 36.31 -26.76 13.06
N LEU A 225 37.46 -27.04 12.44
CA LEU A 225 38.38 -28.08 12.87
C LEU A 225 38.99 -27.78 14.24
N GLU A 226 39.39 -26.52 14.48
CA GLU A 226 39.87 -26.05 15.78
C GLU A 226 38.80 -26.24 16.86
N LEU A 227 37.59 -25.72 16.65
CA LEU A 227 36.47 -25.82 17.59
C LEU A 227 36.06 -27.27 17.88
N LYS A 228 36.13 -28.17 16.87
CA LYS A 228 35.88 -29.60 17.04
C LYS A 228 37.00 -30.27 17.84
N SER A 229 38.26 -29.95 17.56
CA SER A 229 39.41 -30.50 18.30
C SER A 229 39.41 -30.10 19.78
N GLU A 230 38.91 -28.91 20.10
CA GLU A 230 38.76 -28.40 21.47
C GLU A 230 37.47 -28.84 22.16
N GLY A 231 36.59 -29.58 21.47
CA GLY A 231 35.29 -30.01 21.99
C GLY A 231 34.27 -28.88 22.21
N LYS A 232 34.52 -27.68 21.66
CA LYS A 232 33.68 -26.48 21.84
C LYS A 232 32.59 -26.33 20.78
N TRP A 233 32.64 -27.12 19.70
CA TRP A 233 31.74 -27.02 18.54
C TRP A 233 30.26 -26.89 18.94
N ALA A 234 29.78 -27.74 19.85
CA ALA A 234 28.37 -27.78 20.27
C ALA A 234 27.88 -26.52 21.01
N THR A 235 28.79 -25.62 21.43
CA THR A 235 28.46 -24.40 22.20
C THR A 235 28.54 -23.12 21.37
N VAL A 236 28.97 -23.25 20.11
CA VAL A 236 29.16 -22.11 19.20
C VAL A 236 27.81 -21.64 18.69
N ASN A 237 27.59 -20.33 18.69
CA ASN A 237 26.44 -19.71 18.04
C ASN A 237 26.48 -19.97 16.53
N GLU A 238 25.53 -20.77 16.06
CA GLU A 238 25.48 -21.28 14.69
C GLU A 238 25.38 -20.14 13.67
N LEU A 239 24.52 -19.15 13.91
CA LEU A 239 24.30 -18.04 12.97
C LEU A 239 25.52 -17.11 12.89
N GLU A 240 26.22 -16.88 13.99
CA GLU A 240 27.47 -16.11 13.99
C GLU A 240 28.58 -16.84 13.23
N TYR A 241 28.72 -18.15 13.45
CA TYR A 241 29.65 -19.00 12.71
C TYR A 241 29.35 -18.98 11.22
N VAL A 242 28.10 -19.27 10.82
CA VAL A 242 27.67 -19.26 9.42
C VAL A 242 27.92 -17.88 8.78
N SER A 243 27.55 -16.79 9.47
CA SER A 243 27.80 -15.43 8.99
C SER A 243 29.29 -15.14 8.75
N SER A 244 30.18 -15.71 9.58
CA SER A 244 31.62 -15.56 9.41
C SER A 244 32.13 -16.29 8.15
N ILE A 245 31.72 -17.55 7.95
CA ILE A 245 32.13 -18.34 6.78
C ILE A 245 31.53 -17.75 5.49
N LEU A 246 30.29 -17.27 5.51
CA LEU A 246 29.69 -16.56 4.38
C LEU A 246 30.49 -15.33 3.94
N ARG A 247 31.11 -14.60 4.89
CA ARG A 247 32.01 -13.48 4.57
C ARG A 247 33.33 -13.96 3.98
N SER A 248 33.91 -15.04 4.52
CA SER A 248 35.13 -15.63 3.95
C SER A 248 34.89 -16.17 2.54
N LEU A 249 33.71 -16.73 2.26
CA LEU A 249 33.28 -17.10 0.91
C LEU A 249 33.16 -15.88 -0.01
N ASP A 250 32.56 -14.78 0.47
CA ASP A 250 32.52 -13.52 -0.30
C ASP A 250 33.94 -13.04 -0.66
N GLU A 251 34.87 -13.04 0.29
CA GLU A 251 36.27 -12.64 0.07
C GLU A 251 37.04 -13.55 -0.88
N SER A 252 36.62 -14.80 -0.99
CA SER A 252 37.26 -15.78 -1.85
C SER A 252 36.71 -15.75 -3.28
N VAL A 253 35.43 -15.43 -3.46
CA VAL A 253 34.75 -15.48 -4.76
C VAL A 253 34.63 -14.10 -5.41
N TYR A 254 34.50 -13.03 -4.61
CA TYR A 254 34.24 -11.69 -5.12
C TYR A 254 35.41 -10.72 -4.95
N SER A 255 35.44 -9.72 -5.84
CA SER A 255 36.29 -8.53 -5.73
C SER A 255 35.44 -7.31 -5.35
N SER A 256 36.06 -6.23 -4.87
CA SER A 256 35.34 -5.02 -4.41
C SER A 256 34.39 -4.45 -5.48
N ARG A 257 34.78 -4.48 -6.77
CA ARG A 257 33.94 -3.99 -7.88
C ARG A 257 32.62 -4.75 -8.04
N HIS A 258 32.56 -6.01 -7.58
CA HIS A 258 31.32 -6.77 -7.64
C HIS A 258 30.25 -6.15 -6.72
N PHE A 259 30.63 -5.31 -5.75
CA PHE A 259 29.71 -4.72 -4.78
C PHE A 259 29.34 -3.25 -5.03
N ASP A 260 29.66 -2.71 -6.20
CA ASP A 260 29.32 -1.33 -6.54
C ASP A 260 27.79 -1.10 -6.50
N GLY A 261 27.35 -0.31 -5.51
CA GLY A 261 25.94 0.03 -5.28
C GLY A 261 25.22 -0.77 -4.18
N VAL A 262 25.87 -1.76 -3.56
CA VAL A 262 25.25 -2.58 -2.50
C VAL A 262 25.13 -1.78 -1.18
N GLY A 263 23.98 -1.86 -0.53
CA GLY A 263 23.71 -1.19 0.77
C GLY A 263 23.30 0.28 0.69
N GLN A 264 23.06 0.81 -0.51
CA GLN A 264 22.70 2.22 -0.76
C GLN A 264 21.20 2.51 -0.70
N VAL A 265 20.37 1.47 -0.58
CA VAL A 265 18.90 1.55 -0.54
C VAL A 265 18.40 0.71 0.63
N GLU A 266 17.70 1.35 1.55
CA GLU A 266 17.02 0.68 2.67
C GLU A 266 15.56 0.41 2.29
N GLU A 267 15.16 -0.85 2.18
CA GLU A 267 13.75 -1.22 1.96
C GLU A 267 12.92 -1.05 3.24
N LEU A 268 11.89 -0.21 3.18
CA LEU A 268 10.95 0.05 4.27
C LEU A 268 9.74 -0.91 4.23
N PHE A 269 9.22 -1.19 3.04
CA PHE A 269 8.28 -2.29 2.82
C PHE A 269 8.33 -2.78 1.38
N ARG A 270 7.89 -4.02 1.20
CA ARG A 270 7.64 -4.65 -0.09
C ARG A 270 6.27 -5.29 -0.08
N ILE A 271 5.50 -5.10 -1.15
CA ILE A 271 4.18 -5.72 -1.33
C ILE A 271 4.01 -6.22 -2.75
N LYS A 272 3.28 -7.33 -2.90
CA LYS A 272 2.80 -7.79 -4.19
C LYS A 272 1.66 -6.88 -4.68
N ILE A 273 1.75 -6.47 -5.94
CA ILE A 273 0.74 -5.70 -6.65
C ILE A 273 0.41 -6.39 -7.99
N GLY A 274 -0.87 -6.46 -8.34
CA GLY A 274 -1.30 -7.18 -9.54
C GLY A 274 -0.97 -8.68 -9.47
N SER A 275 -0.63 -9.29 -10.61
CA SER A 275 -0.39 -10.73 -10.72
C SER A 275 1.02 -11.17 -10.27
N ASP A 276 2.07 -10.41 -10.62
CA ASP A 276 3.46 -10.76 -10.30
C ASP A 276 4.41 -9.54 -10.20
N LYS A 277 3.86 -8.35 -9.96
CA LYS A 277 4.66 -7.15 -9.75
C LYS A 277 4.77 -6.83 -8.28
N ILE A 278 5.77 -6.03 -7.93
CA ILE A 278 5.97 -5.56 -6.56
C ILE A 278 5.99 -4.04 -6.49
N ALA A 279 5.49 -3.51 -5.39
CA ALA A 279 5.75 -2.16 -4.96
C ALA A 279 6.75 -2.17 -3.81
N VAL A 280 7.78 -1.34 -3.90
CA VAL A 280 8.82 -1.20 -2.88
C VAL A 280 8.80 0.23 -2.37
N ALA A 281 8.68 0.40 -1.06
CA ALA A 281 9.04 1.64 -0.40
C ALA A 281 10.45 1.54 0.13
N CYS A 282 11.23 2.59 -0.07
CA CYS A 282 12.63 2.61 0.32
C CYS A 282 13.07 4.00 0.76
N SER A 283 14.16 4.04 1.52
CA SER A 283 14.93 5.23 1.84
C SER A 283 16.28 5.15 1.14
N SER A 284 16.71 6.25 0.52
CA SER A 284 18.02 6.35 -0.13
C SER A 284 18.47 7.81 -0.23
N GLU A 285 19.79 8.03 -0.16
CA GLU A 285 20.40 9.34 -0.40
C GLU A 285 20.31 9.76 -1.88
N PHE A 286 20.12 8.78 -2.78
CA PHE A 286 20.09 9.00 -4.22
C PHE A 286 18.73 9.48 -4.75
N GLY A 287 18.71 9.98 -5.99
CA GLY A 287 17.48 10.29 -6.72
C GLY A 287 16.67 9.02 -7.05
N ILE A 288 15.42 9.21 -7.49
CA ILE A 288 14.52 8.09 -7.76
C ILE A 288 14.94 7.25 -8.96
N TYR A 289 15.66 7.83 -9.92
CA TYR A 289 16.14 7.12 -11.10
C TYR A 289 17.33 6.22 -10.76
N GLU A 290 18.28 6.74 -9.98
CA GLU A 290 19.41 5.96 -9.47
C GLU A 290 18.93 4.85 -8.52
N THR A 291 17.95 5.16 -7.67
CA THR A 291 17.31 4.17 -6.79
C THR A 291 16.59 3.09 -7.61
N GLU A 292 15.93 3.45 -8.71
CA GLU A 292 15.30 2.49 -9.63
C GLU A 292 16.33 1.55 -10.24
N GLU A 293 17.46 2.06 -10.73
CA GLU A 293 18.53 1.21 -11.29
C GLU A 293 19.06 0.21 -10.26
N MET A 294 19.26 0.65 -9.02
CA MET A 294 19.69 -0.23 -7.92
C MET A 294 18.63 -1.29 -7.60
N LEU A 295 17.36 -0.89 -7.45
CA LEU A 295 16.26 -1.82 -7.18
C LEU A 295 16.02 -2.79 -8.34
N LYS A 296 16.28 -2.39 -9.59
CA LYS A 296 16.20 -3.29 -10.76
C LYS A 296 17.26 -4.39 -10.72
N LYS A 297 18.44 -4.16 -10.12
CA LYS A 297 19.43 -5.22 -9.92
C LYS A 297 18.92 -6.31 -8.96
N THR A 298 18.17 -5.92 -7.93
CA THR A 298 17.63 -6.84 -6.93
C THR A 298 16.32 -7.50 -7.37
N HIS A 299 15.39 -6.72 -7.92
CA HIS A 299 14.00 -7.15 -8.19
C HIS A 299 13.71 -7.43 -9.67
N GLY A 300 14.64 -7.09 -10.56
CA GLY A 300 14.52 -7.32 -12.00
C GLY A 300 13.26 -6.71 -12.60
N SER A 301 12.62 -7.46 -13.50
CA SER A 301 11.40 -7.06 -14.21
C SER A 301 10.15 -7.01 -13.31
N ARG A 302 10.24 -7.44 -12.05
CA ARG A 302 9.10 -7.48 -11.12
C ARG A 302 8.85 -6.14 -10.44
N LEU A 303 9.84 -5.25 -10.44
CA LEU A 303 9.71 -3.91 -9.87
C LEU A 303 8.65 -3.12 -10.66
N GLY A 304 7.48 -2.92 -10.07
CA GLY A 304 6.37 -2.21 -10.69
C GLY A 304 6.23 -0.77 -10.21
N LEU A 305 6.50 -0.53 -8.93
CA LEU A 305 6.24 0.77 -8.29
C LEU A 305 7.26 1.04 -7.18
N ILE A 306 7.76 2.28 -7.11
CA ILE A 306 8.71 2.74 -6.10
C ILE A 306 8.08 3.87 -5.30
N PHE A 307 8.18 3.80 -3.97
CA PHE A 307 7.98 4.92 -3.06
C PHE A 307 9.32 5.28 -2.43
N LEU A 308 9.97 6.31 -2.95
CA LEU A 308 11.22 6.82 -2.39
C LEU A 308 10.92 7.85 -1.31
N LYS A 309 11.21 7.50 -0.06
CA LYS A 309 11.12 8.38 1.10
C LYS A 309 12.32 9.34 1.10
N LYS A 310 12.05 10.65 1.04
CA LYS A 310 13.06 11.72 1.06
C LYS A 310 13.23 12.36 2.44
N SER A 311 12.15 12.42 3.21
CA SER A 311 12.10 12.85 4.62
C SER A 311 11.01 12.07 5.34
N GLU A 312 10.74 12.33 6.61
CA GLU A 312 9.69 11.64 7.37
C GLU A 312 8.31 11.68 6.67
N ASP A 313 7.99 12.81 6.04
CA ASP A 313 6.70 13.18 5.47
C ASP A 313 6.72 13.38 3.94
N THR A 314 7.85 13.18 3.29
CA THR A 314 7.99 13.43 1.84
C THR A 314 8.35 12.17 1.07
N TYR A 315 7.53 11.88 0.06
CA TYR A 315 7.72 10.73 -0.82
C TYR A 315 7.72 11.17 -2.28
N THR A 316 8.63 10.59 -3.07
CA THR A 316 8.53 10.56 -4.53
C THR A 316 8.03 9.19 -4.94
N ILE A 317 6.99 9.14 -5.77
CA ILE A 317 6.38 7.90 -6.26
C ILE A 317 6.69 7.78 -7.74
N ARG A 318 7.15 6.61 -8.17
CA ARG A 318 7.38 6.32 -9.58
C ARG A 318 6.83 4.95 -9.95
N GLN A 319 6.00 4.92 -10.97
CA GLN A 319 5.57 3.70 -11.63
C GLN A 319 6.64 3.30 -12.65
N VAL A 320 7.28 2.16 -12.38
CA VAL A 320 8.36 1.63 -13.21
C VAL A 320 7.78 0.77 -14.34
N ASP A 321 6.71 0.03 -14.05
CA ASP A 321 6.05 -0.82 -15.03
C ASP A 321 4.80 -0.12 -15.61
N PRO A 322 4.81 0.26 -16.91
CA PRO A 322 3.67 0.91 -17.56
C PRO A 322 2.48 -0.04 -17.76
N PHE A 323 2.66 -1.36 -17.62
CA PHE A 323 1.64 -2.38 -17.85
C PHE A 323 0.88 -2.79 -16.58
N LEU A 324 1.08 -2.07 -15.46
CA LEU A 324 0.23 -2.25 -14.28
C LEU A 324 -1.25 -2.01 -14.62
N PRO A 325 -2.20 -2.64 -13.90
CA PRO A 325 -3.63 -2.55 -14.21
C PRO A 325 -4.22 -1.13 -14.09
N THR A 326 -3.47 -0.18 -13.54
CA THR A 326 -3.83 1.22 -13.39
C THR A 326 -2.55 2.07 -13.32
N ASN A 327 -2.72 3.40 -13.39
CA ASN A 327 -1.65 4.38 -13.25
C ASN A 327 -1.67 5.11 -11.89
N LEU A 328 -0.67 5.99 -11.68
CA LEU A 328 -0.53 6.75 -10.44
C LEU A 328 -1.70 7.69 -10.13
N ASN A 329 -2.48 8.15 -11.11
CA ASN A 329 -3.62 9.03 -10.85
C ASN A 329 -4.65 8.38 -9.93
N ARG A 330 -4.90 7.07 -10.10
CA ARG A 330 -5.79 6.32 -9.19
C ARG A 330 -5.21 6.18 -7.78
N LEU A 331 -3.89 6.08 -7.67
CA LEU A 331 -3.22 6.05 -6.38
C LEU A 331 -3.31 7.41 -5.69
N TYR A 332 -3.08 8.50 -6.42
CA TYR A 332 -3.23 9.86 -5.91
C TYR A 332 -4.65 10.14 -5.42
N ASP A 333 -5.67 9.77 -6.19
CA ASP A 333 -7.07 9.90 -5.78
C ASP A 333 -7.34 9.23 -4.42
N ARG A 334 -6.83 8.00 -4.23
CA ARG A 334 -7.01 7.26 -2.98
C ARG A 334 -6.23 7.89 -1.82
N LEU A 335 -4.97 8.25 -2.05
CA LEU A 335 -4.13 8.90 -1.04
C LEU A 335 -4.71 10.26 -0.63
N ASN A 336 -5.26 11.03 -1.57
CA ASN A 336 -5.86 12.34 -1.29
C ASN A 336 -7.09 12.29 -0.38
N ILE A 337 -7.84 11.20 -0.41
CA ILE A 337 -8.97 10.98 0.51
C ILE A 337 -8.47 10.58 1.91
N LEU A 338 -7.41 9.75 1.97
CA LEU A 338 -6.88 9.21 3.21
C LEU A 338 -6.02 10.20 3.98
N ASP A 339 -5.26 11.05 3.28
CA ASP A 339 -4.29 11.93 3.88
C ASP A 339 -4.96 13.15 4.54
N PRO A 340 -4.76 13.38 5.85
CA PRO A 340 -5.33 14.54 6.53
C PRO A 340 -4.75 15.86 6.00
N ASN A 341 -3.49 15.90 5.55
CA ASN A 341 -2.79 17.13 5.18
C ASN A 341 -3.15 17.64 3.77
N THR A 342 -3.97 16.90 3.02
CA THR A 342 -4.36 17.33 1.67
C THR A 342 -5.43 18.42 1.68
N SER A 343 -5.29 19.37 0.78
CA SER A 343 -6.14 20.57 0.63
C SER A 343 -6.45 20.85 -0.84
N SER A 344 -7.09 21.98 -1.17
CA SER A 344 -7.28 22.38 -2.57
C SER A 344 -5.96 22.72 -3.27
N SER A 345 -4.96 23.23 -2.54
CA SER A 345 -3.66 23.68 -3.08
C SER A 345 -2.52 22.69 -2.90
N ALA A 346 -2.65 21.74 -1.98
CA ALA A 346 -1.63 20.73 -1.69
C ALA A 346 -2.24 19.32 -1.71
N ASN A 347 -1.91 18.53 -2.72
CA ASN A 347 -2.41 17.16 -2.91
C ASN A 347 -1.26 16.24 -3.34
N TRP A 348 -1.42 14.94 -3.13
CA TRP A 348 -0.68 13.92 -3.86
C TRP A 348 -0.98 14.11 -5.35
N ALA A 349 0.07 14.32 -6.15
CA ALA A 349 -0.06 14.67 -7.55
C ALA A 349 1.25 14.40 -8.31
N GLY A 350 1.17 14.44 -9.63
CA GLY A 350 2.28 14.18 -10.54
C GLY A 350 1.77 13.93 -11.96
N SER A 351 2.63 13.36 -12.79
CA SER A 351 2.21 12.70 -14.02
C SER A 351 1.63 11.31 -13.72
N GLU A 352 1.21 10.59 -14.76
CA GLU A 352 0.72 9.22 -14.62
C GLU A 352 1.82 8.23 -14.19
N GLU A 353 3.09 8.62 -14.31
CA GLU A 353 4.27 7.77 -14.09
C GLU A 353 5.15 8.24 -12.93
N ILE A 354 5.13 9.53 -12.58
CA ILE A 354 5.95 10.07 -11.50
C ILE A 354 5.28 11.25 -10.79
N GLY A 355 5.36 11.26 -9.46
CA GLY A 355 4.86 12.35 -8.64
C GLY A 355 5.27 12.20 -7.19
N GLY A 356 4.47 12.72 -6.27
CA GLY A 356 4.84 12.65 -4.86
C GLY A 356 3.78 13.15 -3.91
N SER A 357 4.21 13.27 -2.65
CA SER A 357 3.42 13.80 -1.54
C SER A 357 3.03 15.27 -1.75
N PRO A 358 2.04 15.78 -0.99
CA PRO A 358 1.63 17.19 -1.05
C PRO A 358 2.80 18.15 -0.87
N ARG A 359 2.96 19.09 -1.82
CA ARG A 359 4.08 20.05 -1.81
C ARG A 359 3.94 21.02 -0.64
N GLY A 360 5.05 21.30 0.05
CA GLY A 360 5.15 22.29 1.13
C GLY A 360 4.65 21.83 2.50
N VAL A 361 3.70 20.90 2.57
CA VAL A 361 3.10 20.40 3.83
C VAL A 361 3.41 18.93 4.12
N GLY A 362 3.94 18.18 3.15
CA GLY A 362 4.19 16.74 3.31
C GLY A 362 2.91 15.92 3.44
N THR A 363 3.07 14.61 3.66
CA THR A 363 1.95 13.72 3.98
C THR A 363 1.76 13.55 5.48
N GLY A 364 0.51 13.49 5.93
CA GLY A 364 0.16 13.07 7.28
C GLY A 364 -0.07 11.56 7.42
N LEU A 365 0.21 10.77 6.37
CA LEU A 365 0.02 9.34 6.38
C LEU A 365 1.24 8.61 6.93
N ASP A 366 0.98 7.62 7.79
CA ASP A 366 1.97 6.61 8.13
C ASP A 366 2.23 5.68 6.93
N ILE A 367 3.38 4.99 6.99
CA ILE A 367 3.82 4.10 5.92
C ILE A 367 2.89 2.89 5.73
N GLN A 368 2.20 2.44 6.78
CA GLN A 368 1.26 1.31 6.70
C GLN A 368 -0.02 1.71 5.95
N LYS A 369 -0.51 2.93 6.11
CA LYS A 369 -1.64 3.47 5.34
C LYS A 369 -1.28 3.66 3.88
N ILE A 370 -0.04 4.10 3.57
CA ILE A 370 0.45 4.17 2.19
C ILE A 370 0.48 2.76 1.58
N LYS A 371 1.02 1.77 2.31
CA LYS A 371 1.02 0.36 1.91
C LYS A 371 -0.40 -0.16 1.63
N GLN A 372 -1.34 0.07 2.54
CA GLN A 372 -2.75 -0.33 2.38
C GLN A 372 -3.42 0.35 1.19
N ALA A 373 -3.18 1.65 0.99
CA ALA A 373 -3.71 2.38 -0.16
C ALA A 373 -3.18 1.82 -1.48
N CYS A 374 -1.88 1.51 -1.54
CA CYS A 374 -1.25 0.89 -2.71
C CYS A 374 -1.86 -0.48 -3.02
N GLN A 375 -1.97 -1.36 -2.02
CA GLN A 375 -2.61 -2.67 -2.18
C GLN A 375 -4.06 -2.53 -2.66
N TRP A 376 -4.82 -1.59 -2.09
CA TRP A 376 -6.20 -1.37 -2.46
C TRP A 376 -6.37 -0.95 -3.93
N VAL A 377 -5.46 -0.10 -4.44
CA VAL A 377 -5.54 0.44 -5.81
C VAL A 377 -5.12 -0.59 -6.84
N TYR A 378 -4.01 -1.30 -6.62
CA TYR A 378 -3.41 -2.19 -7.63
C TYR A 378 -3.91 -3.64 -7.55
N ASN A 379 -4.53 -4.06 -6.44
CA ASN A 379 -5.15 -5.38 -6.35
C ASN A 379 -6.64 -5.30 -6.66
N LYS A 380 -7.15 -6.29 -7.40
CA LYS A 380 -8.56 -6.37 -7.76
C LYS A 380 -9.39 -6.51 -6.48
N GLN A 381 -10.17 -5.46 -6.17
CA GLN A 381 -11.13 -5.50 -5.07
C GLN A 381 -12.10 -6.66 -5.28
N SER A 382 -12.27 -7.50 -4.27
CA SER A 382 -13.14 -8.66 -4.38
C SER A 382 -14.60 -8.23 -4.47
N PHE A 383 -15.40 -8.97 -5.23
CA PHE A 383 -16.85 -8.75 -5.26
C PHE A 383 -17.46 -8.85 -3.86
N LEU A 384 -16.95 -9.77 -3.03
CA LEU A 384 -17.41 -9.99 -1.66
C LEU A 384 -17.21 -8.74 -0.77
N GLU A 385 -16.07 -8.06 -0.86
CA GLU A 385 -15.81 -6.83 -0.11
C GLU A 385 -16.76 -5.70 -0.50
N ARG A 386 -17.05 -5.55 -1.80
CA ARG A 386 -18.02 -4.57 -2.30
C ARG A 386 -19.44 -4.89 -1.84
N ALA A 387 -19.84 -6.15 -1.92
CA ALA A 387 -21.14 -6.62 -1.46
C ALA A 387 -21.30 -6.42 0.06
N ARG A 388 -20.29 -6.78 0.85
CA ARG A 388 -20.27 -6.56 2.31
C ARG A 388 -20.37 -5.08 2.65
N GLY A 389 -19.61 -4.22 1.97
CA GLY A 389 -19.71 -2.76 2.15
C GLY A 389 -21.13 -2.25 1.87
N THR A 390 -21.73 -2.71 0.76
CA THR A 390 -23.10 -2.35 0.37
C THR A 390 -24.14 -2.80 1.39
N PHE A 391 -24.01 -4.04 1.88
CA PHE A 391 -24.89 -4.56 2.93
C PHE A 391 -24.82 -3.71 4.20
N TRP A 392 -23.62 -3.40 4.70
CA TRP A 392 -23.47 -2.58 5.90
C TRP A 392 -24.00 -1.16 5.73
N SER A 393 -23.74 -0.51 4.60
CA SER A 393 -24.29 0.82 4.30
C SER A 393 -25.81 0.82 4.23
N THR A 394 -26.39 -0.23 3.64
CA THR A 394 -27.85 -0.42 3.54
C THR A 394 -28.48 -0.62 4.92
N SER A 395 -27.95 -1.57 5.70
CA SER A 395 -28.42 -1.87 7.05
C SER A 395 -28.34 -0.65 7.95
N LEU A 396 -27.24 0.11 7.90
CA LEU A 396 -27.10 1.33 8.69
C LEU A 396 -28.14 2.39 8.32
N ALA A 397 -28.40 2.59 7.02
CA ALA A 397 -29.42 3.54 6.57
C ALA A 397 -30.80 3.19 7.15
N PHE A 398 -31.18 1.91 7.12
CA PHE A 398 -32.45 1.45 7.68
C PHE A 398 -32.50 1.53 9.20
N VAL A 399 -31.40 1.27 9.90
CA VAL A 399 -31.32 1.47 11.35
C VAL A 399 -31.51 2.94 11.71
N ILE A 400 -30.87 3.86 10.99
CA ILE A 400 -31.04 5.31 11.22
C ILE A 400 -32.48 5.74 10.95
N LEU A 401 -33.04 5.34 9.80
CA LEU A 401 -34.43 5.69 9.44
C LEU A 401 -35.46 5.09 10.39
N GLY A 402 -35.31 3.81 10.76
CA GLY A 402 -36.22 3.12 11.69
C GLY A 402 -36.13 3.67 13.11
N SER A 403 -34.92 4.02 13.56
CA SER A 403 -34.71 4.69 14.85
C SER A 403 -35.31 6.09 14.84
N ALA A 404 -35.09 6.86 13.77
CA ALA A 404 -35.67 8.19 13.64
C ALA A 404 -37.20 8.15 13.61
N PHE A 405 -37.79 7.18 12.91
CA PHE A 405 -39.24 6.96 12.89
C PHE A 405 -39.75 6.68 14.31
N THR A 406 -39.16 5.71 15.01
CA THR A 406 -39.54 5.34 16.38
C THR A 406 -39.40 6.50 17.36
N ILE A 407 -38.24 7.17 17.36
CA ILE A 407 -37.95 8.30 18.25
C ILE A 407 -38.89 9.47 17.98
N SER A 408 -39.13 9.82 16.70
CA SER A 408 -40.07 10.89 16.35
C SER A 408 -41.50 10.60 16.81
N HIS A 409 -41.91 9.32 16.80
CA HIS A 409 -43.21 8.89 17.31
C HIS A 409 -43.28 8.93 18.85
N LEU A 410 -42.20 8.55 19.54
CA LEU A 410 -42.11 8.60 21.01
C LEU A 410 -42.01 10.02 21.57
N LEU A 411 -41.37 10.94 20.83
CA LEU A 411 -41.24 12.36 21.22
C LEU A 411 -42.43 13.22 20.78
N TYR A 412 -43.34 12.67 19.98
CA TYR A 412 -44.54 13.36 19.51
C TYR A 412 -45.44 13.90 20.66
N PRO A 413 -45.71 13.15 21.75
CA PRO A 413 -46.54 13.63 22.86
C PRO A 413 -45.90 14.73 23.71
N THR A 414 -44.58 14.85 23.72
CA THR A 414 -43.84 15.90 24.45
C THR A 414 -43.75 17.21 23.67
N LEU A 415 -43.86 17.17 22.35
CA LEU A 415 -43.87 18.35 21.46
C LEU A 415 -45.29 18.90 21.19
N SER A 416 -46.35 18.15 21.53
CA SER A 416 -47.74 18.55 21.33
C SER A 416 -48.27 19.61 22.31
N GLY A 417 -47.44 20.10 23.24
CA GLY A 417 -47.78 21.26 24.08
C GLY A 417 -47.93 22.59 23.32
N TRP A 418 -47.68 22.60 22.01
CA TRP A 418 -47.86 23.74 21.12
C TRP A 418 -49.18 23.61 20.36
N GLN A 419 -50.25 24.23 20.87
CA GLN A 419 -51.62 24.20 20.31
C GLN A 419 -51.73 24.91 18.95
N ILE A 420 -51.58 24.19 17.82
CA ILE A 420 -52.11 24.58 16.49
C ILE A 420 -52.40 23.31 15.68
N GLU A 421 -53.66 23.03 15.33
CA GLU A 421 -54.13 21.74 14.78
C GLU A 421 -53.57 21.37 13.39
N ALA A 422 -53.23 22.35 12.53
CA ALA A 422 -52.59 22.10 11.23
C ALA A 422 -51.06 21.87 11.31
N THR A 423 -50.44 22.08 12.48
CA THR A 423 -48.96 22.04 12.65
C THR A 423 -48.42 20.71 13.16
N THR A 424 -49.27 19.80 13.64
CA THR A 424 -48.84 18.53 14.28
C THR A 424 -48.12 17.59 13.31
N HIS A 425 -48.63 17.45 12.09
CA HIS A 425 -47.99 16.62 11.05
C HIS A 425 -46.67 17.21 10.56
N VAL A 426 -46.60 18.53 10.39
CA VAL A 426 -45.37 19.25 10.01
C VAL A 426 -44.32 19.14 11.13
N LYS A 427 -44.73 19.26 12.40
CA LYS A 427 -43.88 19.03 13.58
C LYS A 427 -43.32 17.61 13.61
N GLY A 428 -44.15 16.60 13.32
CA GLY A 428 -43.72 15.20 13.23
C GLY A 428 -42.69 14.96 12.14
N LEU A 429 -42.93 15.50 10.93
CA LEU A 429 -41.97 15.41 9.82
C LEU A 429 -40.67 16.17 10.11
N LEU A 430 -40.76 17.34 10.73
CA LEU A 430 -39.59 18.11 11.14
C LEU A 430 -38.78 17.36 12.20
N SER A 431 -39.45 16.81 13.22
CA SER A 431 -38.83 15.98 14.26
C SER A 431 -38.12 14.76 13.65
N PHE A 432 -38.79 14.03 12.76
CA PHE A 432 -38.20 12.90 12.05
C PHE A 432 -36.91 13.30 11.31
N ASN A 433 -36.94 14.37 10.51
CA ASN A 433 -35.76 14.81 9.76
C ASN A 433 -34.64 15.31 10.68
N LEU A 434 -34.96 16.02 11.77
CA LEU A 434 -33.98 16.42 12.78
C LEU A 434 -33.32 15.18 13.43
N THR A 435 -34.10 14.13 13.74
CA THR A 435 -33.55 12.89 14.29
C THR A 435 -32.68 12.15 13.27
N VAL A 436 -33.09 12.07 12.00
CA VAL A 436 -32.25 11.50 10.92
C VAL A 436 -30.92 12.25 10.82
N LEU A 437 -30.95 13.58 10.82
CA LEU A 437 -29.75 14.41 10.76
C LEU A 437 -28.85 14.18 11.99
N ALA A 438 -29.43 14.20 13.19
CA ALA A 438 -28.69 13.99 14.44
C ALA A 438 -28.03 12.61 14.51
N LEU A 439 -28.75 11.54 14.16
CA LEU A 439 -28.20 10.18 14.13
C LEU A 439 -27.13 10.01 13.06
N SER A 440 -27.29 10.65 11.89
CA SER A 440 -26.29 10.63 10.83
C SER A 440 -24.99 11.32 11.26
N LEU A 441 -25.09 12.51 11.86
CA LEU A 441 -23.94 13.24 12.42
C LEU A 441 -23.28 12.47 13.55
N PHE A 442 -24.08 11.88 14.46
CA PHE A 442 -23.58 11.07 15.56
C PHE A 442 -22.76 9.87 15.05
N TYR A 443 -23.25 9.17 14.03
CA TYR A 443 -22.50 8.08 13.40
C TYR A 443 -21.16 8.55 12.81
N MET A 444 -21.16 9.68 12.07
CA MET A 444 -19.94 10.23 11.48
C MET A 444 -18.88 10.60 12.54
N ILE A 445 -19.30 11.05 13.73
CA ILE A 445 -18.41 11.38 14.85
C ILE A 445 -17.86 10.10 15.50
N LEU A 446 -18.68 9.05 15.62
CA LEU A 446 -18.28 7.79 16.25
C LEU A 446 -17.33 6.95 15.39
N ASP A 447 -17.39 7.05 14.06
CA ASP A 447 -16.52 6.26 13.17
C ASP A 447 -15.08 6.78 13.15
N ARG A 448 -14.35 6.54 14.26
CA ARG A 448 -12.95 6.95 14.49
C ARG A 448 -11.94 6.33 13.54
N ASN A 449 -12.33 5.31 12.81
CA ASN A 449 -11.43 4.55 11.95
C ASN A 449 -11.18 5.23 10.60
N TYR A 450 -11.92 6.28 10.26
CA TYR A 450 -11.87 6.89 8.94
C TYR A 450 -11.81 8.41 8.98
N THR A 451 -11.19 9.00 7.96
CA THR A 451 -11.11 10.45 7.85
C THR A 451 -12.49 11.03 7.53
N PHE A 452 -12.81 12.19 8.12
CA PHE A 452 -14.04 12.93 7.84
C PHE A 452 -14.28 13.22 6.34
N LYS A 453 -13.21 13.16 5.52
CA LYS A 453 -13.26 13.25 4.05
C LYS A 453 -14.05 12.10 3.38
N PHE A 454 -14.13 10.92 3.98
CA PHE A 454 -15.01 9.83 3.49
C PHE A 454 -16.48 10.26 3.53
N PHE A 455 -16.88 10.94 4.59
CA PHE A 455 -18.25 11.41 4.79
C PHE A 455 -18.58 12.71 4.05
N GLY A 456 -17.65 13.23 3.24
CA GLY A 456 -17.84 14.49 2.51
C GLY A 456 -17.86 15.71 3.43
N LEU A 457 -17.14 15.68 4.56
CA LEU A 457 -17.01 16.84 5.45
C LEU A 457 -15.78 17.69 5.10
N GLY A 458 -15.31 17.62 3.85
CA GLY A 458 -14.24 18.48 3.34
C GLY A 458 -14.75 19.86 2.91
N PRO A 459 -13.83 20.83 2.73
CA PRO A 459 -14.18 22.14 2.19
C PRO A 459 -14.73 22.00 0.76
N VAL A 460 -15.76 22.79 0.44
CA VAL A 460 -16.38 22.81 -0.89
C VAL A 460 -15.36 23.24 -1.94
N ARG A 461 -15.15 22.42 -2.97
CA ARG A 461 -14.22 22.72 -4.07
C ARG A 461 -14.95 23.22 -5.33
N GLY A 462 -14.79 24.52 -5.61
CA GLY A 462 -15.32 25.20 -6.80
C GLY A 462 -16.84 25.45 -6.76
N ASN A 463 -17.35 26.26 -7.71
CA ASN A 463 -18.76 26.68 -7.76
C ASN A 463 -19.56 26.04 -8.90
N TRP A 464 -18.92 25.22 -9.75
CA TRP A 464 -19.53 24.59 -10.92
C TRP A 464 -20.71 23.66 -10.57
N TRP A 465 -20.81 23.19 -9.33
CA TRP A 465 -21.92 22.34 -8.88
C TRP A 465 -23.28 23.05 -8.97
N LEU A 466 -23.30 24.39 -9.00
CA LEU A 466 -24.52 25.17 -9.26
C LEU A 466 -25.08 24.95 -10.68
N LEU A 467 -24.27 24.47 -11.63
CA LEU A 467 -24.74 24.12 -12.98
C LEU A 467 -25.72 22.94 -12.97
N PHE A 468 -25.79 22.17 -11.89
CA PHE A 468 -26.76 21.09 -11.72
C PHE A 468 -28.14 21.61 -11.27
N LEU A 469 -28.26 22.90 -10.92
CA LEU A 469 -29.49 23.49 -10.39
C LEU A 469 -30.71 23.31 -11.32
N PRO A 470 -30.64 23.54 -12.65
CA PRO A 470 -31.79 23.31 -13.53
C PRO A 470 -32.28 21.86 -13.51
N LEU A 471 -31.34 20.91 -13.51
CA LEU A 471 -31.64 19.48 -13.45
C LEU A 471 -32.28 19.12 -12.11
N THR A 472 -31.75 19.62 -10.99
CA THR A 472 -32.26 19.29 -9.67
C THR A 472 -33.58 20.00 -9.37
N VAL A 473 -33.81 21.21 -9.87
CA VAL A 473 -35.12 21.89 -9.84
C VAL A 473 -36.15 21.07 -10.62
N GLY A 474 -35.84 20.64 -11.84
CA GLY A 474 -36.74 19.77 -12.62
C GLY A 474 -37.07 18.46 -11.90
N ALA A 475 -36.06 17.82 -11.29
CA ALA A 475 -36.27 16.64 -10.46
C ALA A 475 -37.11 16.93 -9.20
N SER A 476 -36.94 18.09 -8.56
CA SER A 476 -37.76 18.54 -7.43
C SER A 476 -39.22 18.76 -7.82
N VAL A 477 -39.50 19.23 -9.04
CA VAL A 477 -40.87 19.27 -9.58
C VAL A 477 -41.45 17.86 -9.71
N LEU A 478 -40.68 16.91 -10.25
CA LEU A 478 -41.09 15.50 -10.37
C LEU A 478 -41.31 14.82 -9.01
N ASN A 479 -40.58 15.25 -7.97
CA ASN A 479 -40.78 14.82 -6.59
C ASN A 479 -42.10 15.29 -5.97
N GLY A 480 -42.90 16.07 -6.72
CA GLY A 480 -44.20 16.56 -6.28
C GLY A 480 -44.13 17.46 -5.06
N MET A 481 -43.00 18.14 -4.85
CA MET A 481 -42.80 19.11 -3.75
C MET A 481 -43.48 20.46 -4.01
N ILE A 482 -44.60 20.46 -4.75
CA ILE A 482 -45.47 21.62 -4.93
C ILE A 482 -46.42 21.63 -3.73
N PRO A 483 -46.29 22.57 -2.78
CA PRO A 483 -47.22 22.62 -1.66
C PRO A 483 -48.62 22.92 -2.19
N ARG A 484 -49.59 22.03 -1.94
CA ARG A 484 -51.02 22.30 -2.17
C ARG A 484 -51.63 23.26 -1.13
N TYR A 485 -50.88 23.62 -0.10
CA TYR A 485 -51.36 24.53 0.94
C TYR A 485 -50.99 25.97 0.57
N PRO A 486 -51.96 26.91 0.52
CA PRO A 486 -51.61 28.32 0.56
C PRO A 486 -50.80 28.54 1.84
N PHE A 487 -49.64 29.18 1.74
CA PHE A 487 -48.87 29.61 2.91
C PHE A 487 -49.73 30.65 3.66
N GLN A 488 -50.63 30.19 4.54
CA GLN A 488 -51.18 31.04 5.56
C GLN A 488 -50.04 31.39 6.52
N ILE A 489 -49.99 32.65 6.96
CA ILE A 489 -48.88 33.24 7.72
C ILE A 489 -48.59 32.44 9.01
N GLU A 490 -49.60 31.77 9.57
CA GLU A 490 -49.44 30.83 10.68
C GLU A 490 -48.74 29.54 10.27
N GLY A 491 -47.49 29.36 10.71
CA GLY A 491 -46.69 28.15 10.46
C GLY A 491 -45.68 28.25 9.32
N ALA A 492 -45.59 29.40 8.64
CA ALA A 492 -44.61 29.63 7.57
C ALA A 492 -43.14 29.38 8.02
N ALA A 493 -42.81 29.73 9.26
CA ALA A 493 -41.48 29.46 9.83
C ALA A 493 -41.22 27.95 10.00
N LEU A 494 -42.22 27.17 10.39
CA LEU A 494 -42.11 25.72 10.58
C LEU A 494 -41.99 25.00 9.22
N ILE A 495 -42.75 25.43 8.23
CA ILE A 495 -42.69 24.92 6.84
C ILE A 495 -41.33 25.26 6.24
N THR A 496 -40.86 26.50 6.37
CA THR A 496 -39.52 26.91 5.91
C THR A 496 -38.44 26.09 6.60
N GLY A 497 -38.55 25.89 7.92
CA GLY A 497 -37.67 25.02 8.69
C GLY A 497 -37.63 23.59 8.16
N LEU A 498 -38.78 23.02 7.76
CA LEU A 498 -38.87 21.69 7.15
C LEU A 498 -38.23 21.65 5.75
N LEU A 499 -38.48 22.67 4.90
CA LEU A 499 -37.91 22.77 3.55
C LEU A 499 -36.38 22.90 3.54
N VAL A 500 -35.78 23.35 4.65
CA VAL A 500 -34.32 23.37 4.85
C VAL A 500 -33.83 22.09 5.54
N THR A 501 -34.50 21.65 6.60
CA THR A 501 -34.03 20.51 7.41
C THR A 501 -34.10 19.19 6.66
N ALA A 502 -35.15 18.96 5.86
CA ALA A 502 -35.31 17.71 5.13
C ALA A 502 -34.18 17.48 4.11
N PRO A 503 -33.83 18.45 3.23
CA PRO A 503 -32.64 18.33 2.39
C PRO A 503 -31.36 17.99 3.16
N PHE A 504 -31.09 18.68 4.27
CA PHE A 504 -29.91 18.39 5.08
C PHE A 504 -29.94 16.97 5.67
N ALA A 505 -31.05 16.56 6.25
CA ALA A 505 -31.19 15.23 6.84
C ALA A 505 -30.93 14.12 5.81
N TRP A 506 -31.54 14.23 4.63
CA TRP A 506 -31.43 13.25 3.56
C TRP A 506 -30.04 13.23 2.93
N GLU A 507 -29.44 14.39 2.65
CA GLU A 507 -28.11 14.44 2.07
C GLU A 507 -27.02 13.98 3.06
N PHE A 508 -27.13 14.32 4.35
CA PHE A 508 -26.21 13.77 5.36
C PHE A 508 -26.34 12.26 5.52
N LEU A 509 -27.55 11.70 5.46
CA LEU A 509 -27.74 10.25 5.49
C LEU A 509 -27.17 9.58 4.22
N PHE A 510 -27.65 9.98 3.04
CA PHE A 510 -27.34 9.24 1.81
C PHE A 510 -26.00 9.63 1.16
N ARG A 511 -25.64 10.92 1.12
CA ARG A 511 -24.41 11.42 0.47
C ARG A 511 -23.27 11.59 1.47
N GLY A 512 -23.62 11.73 2.75
CA GLY A 512 -22.69 11.67 3.86
C GLY A 512 -22.40 10.23 4.29
N VAL A 513 -23.31 9.62 5.05
CA VAL A 513 -23.09 8.32 5.71
C VAL A 513 -23.03 7.16 4.73
N VAL A 514 -24.09 6.90 3.97
CA VAL A 514 -24.20 5.74 3.07
C VAL A 514 -23.12 5.79 2.00
N HIS A 515 -23.04 6.90 1.24
CA HIS A 515 -22.01 7.09 0.23
C HIS A 515 -20.60 7.03 0.83
N GLY A 516 -20.36 7.69 1.97
CA GLY A 516 -19.07 7.69 2.65
C GLY A 516 -18.58 6.30 3.09
N MET A 517 -19.49 5.44 3.55
CA MET A 517 -19.16 4.04 3.81
C MET A 517 -18.81 3.27 2.54
N LEU A 518 -19.50 3.52 1.43
CA LEU A 518 -19.25 2.84 0.15
C LEU A 518 -17.91 3.24 -0.48
N VAL A 519 -17.41 4.45 -0.23
CA VAL A 519 -16.05 4.91 -0.64
C VAL A 519 -14.94 4.01 -0.07
N LYS A 520 -15.21 3.26 1.00
CA LYS A 520 -14.23 2.32 1.58
C LYS A 520 -13.91 1.17 0.63
N SER A 521 -14.90 0.67 -0.13
CA SER A 521 -14.78 -0.50 -1.01
C SER A 521 -14.99 -0.21 -2.49
N HIS A 522 -15.41 1.02 -2.85
CA HIS A 522 -15.67 1.41 -4.23
C HIS A 522 -14.86 2.64 -4.63
N TYR A 523 -14.59 2.73 -5.93
CA TYR A 523 -14.02 3.93 -6.53
C TYR A 523 -15.06 5.04 -6.62
N THR A 524 -14.60 6.27 -6.41
CA THR A 524 -15.36 7.50 -6.59
C THR A 524 -14.63 8.45 -7.52
N MET A 525 -15.34 9.44 -8.05
CA MET A 525 -14.71 10.61 -8.65
C MET A 525 -13.96 11.42 -7.58
N CYS A 526 -12.94 12.14 -8.04
CA CYS A 526 -12.23 13.13 -7.25
C CYS A 526 -12.29 14.49 -7.95
N HIS A 527 -11.97 15.55 -7.22
CA HIS A 527 -11.86 16.90 -7.78
C HIS A 527 -10.76 16.93 -8.85
N GLY A 528 -11.05 17.46 -10.05
CA GLY A 528 -10.09 17.53 -11.16
C GLY A 528 -9.86 16.21 -11.92
N GLY A 529 -10.33 15.07 -11.41
CA GLY A 529 -10.19 13.76 -12.06
C GLY A 529 -11.21 13.50 -13.19
N ARG A 530 -11.20 12.26 -13.71
CA ARG A 530 -12.13 11.79 -14.77
C ARG A 530 -13.57 11.71 -14.27
N TRP A 531 -14.51 12.06 -15.15
CA TRP A 531 -15.95 11.92 -14.91
C TRP A 531 -16.42 10.50 -15.22
N PHE A 532 -17.16 9.90 -14.29
CA PHE A 532 -17.85 8.62 -14.47
C PHE A 532 -18.95 8.48 -13.41
N LEU A 533 -19.92 7.60 -13.63
CA LEU A 533 -20.92 7.31 -12.61
C LEU A 533 -20.39 6.23 -11.65
N SER A 534 -20.20 6.59 -10.38
CA SER A 534 -19.63 5.69 -9.39
C SER A 534 -20.67 4.75 -8.78
N GLY A 535 -20.22 3.58 -8.31
CA GLY A 535 -21.06 2.67 -7.52
C GLY A 535 -21.70 3.35 -6.29
N PRO A 536 -20.93 4.09 -5.46
CA PRO A 536 -21.47 4.82 -4.32
C PRO A 536 -22.60 5.80 -4.68
N THR A 537 -22.48 6.50 -5.82
CA THR A 537 -23.51 7.43 -6.30
C THR A 537 -24.79 6.69 -6.71
N VAL A 538 -24.68 5.58 -7.44
CA VAL A 538 -25.85 4.80 -7.87
C VAL A 538 -26.53 4.15 -6.68
N ILE A 539 -25.77 3.46 -5.83
CA ILE A 539 -26.29 2.70 -4.68
C ILE A 539 -26.96 3.65 -3.68
N SER A 540 -26.33 4.77 -3.31
CA SER A 540 -26.95 5.71 -2.37
C SER A 540 -28.23 6.34 -2.92
N SER A 541 -28.30 6.54 -4.24
CA SER A 541 -29.50 7.05 -4.91
C SER A 541 -30.63 6.02 -4.94
N LEU A 542 -30.33 4.75 -5.24
CA LEU A 542 -31.31 3.66 -5.16
C LEU A 542 -31.83 3.44 -3.73
N LEU A 543 -30.95 3.57 -2.73
CA LEU A 543 -31.36 3.46 -1.32
C LEU A 543 -32.24 4.64 -0.89
N ALA A 544 -31.98 5.86 -1.39
CA ALA A 544 -32.86 7.00 -1.16
C ALA A 544 -34.25 6.78 -1.78
N VAL A 545 -34.31 6.21 -2.99
CA VAL A 545 -35.57 5.81 -3.64
C VAL A 545 -36.33 4.78 -2.80
N LEU A 546 -35.63 3.74 -2.34
CA LEU A 546 -36.23 2.69 -1.50
C LEU A 546 -36.76 3.25 -0.17
N ALA A 547 -35.98 4.12 0.48
CA ALA A 547 -36.40 4.80 1.70
C ALA A 547 -37.64 5.68 1.48
N MET A 548 -37.68 6.45 0.39
CA MET A 548 -38.86 7.25 0.04
C MET A 548 -40.09 6.36 -0.24
N GLY A 549 -39.90 5.25 -0.94
CA GLY A 549 -40.96 4.26 -1.20
C GLY A 549 -41.55 3.67 0.08
N LEU A 550 -40.70 3.32 1.05
CA LEU A 550 -41.14 2.84 2.37
C LEU A 550 -41.84 3.94 3.17
N LEU A 551 -41.36 5.18 3.10
CA LEU A 551 -42.04 6.31 3.76
C LEU A 551 -43.44 6.55 3.18
N PHE A 552 -43.67 6.34 1.88
CA PHE A 552 -45.02 6.38 1.31
C PHE A 552 -45.95 5.29 1.83
N GLN A 553 -45.41 4.17 2.31
CA GLN A 553 -46.19 3.08 2.89
C GLN A 553 -46.45 3.32 4.38
N CYS A 554 -45.45 3.81 5.11
CA CYS A 554 -45.51 3.99 6.55
C CYS A 554 -46.14 5.33 6.99
N ASN A 555 -46.21 6.33 6.11
CA ASN A 555 -46.73 7.65 6.43
C ASN A 555 -47.76 8.13 5.38
N PRO A 556 -49.07 7.94 5.65
CA PRO A 556 -50.15 8.32 4.73
C PRO A 556 -50.15 9.80 4.34
N LEU A 557 -49.62 10.69 5.18
CA LEU A 557 -49.56 12.13 4.92
C LEU A 557 -48.57 12.47 3.82
N ILE A 558 -47.41 11.80 3.80
CA ILE A 558 -46.44 11.99 2.71
C ILE A 558 -47.08 11.53 1.39
N SER A 559 -47.85 10.44 1.44
CA SER A 559 -48.58 9.94 0.26
C SER A 559 -49.72 10.86 -0.20
N SER A 560 -50.32 11.66 0.68
CA SER A 560 -51.44 12.57 0.33
C SER A 560 -50.95 13.96 -0.11
N LEU A 561 -49.77 14.38 0.34
CA LEU A 561 -49.15 15.66 0.00
C LEU A 561 -48.58 15.70 -1.42
N ILE A 562 -48.26 14.55 -2.01
CA ILE A 562 -47.63 14.45 -3.34
C ILE A 562 -48.72 14.23 -4.40
N PRO A 563 -49.00 15.22 -5.27
CA PRO A 563 -50.09 15.16 -6.24
C PRO A 563 -49.75 14.36 -7.51
N ILE A 564 -48.57 13.77 -7.56
CA ILE A 564 -47.99 13.10 -8.73
C ILE A 564 -47.94 11.59 -8.47
N PRO A 565 -48.13 10.72 -9.48
CA PRO A 565 -47.95 9.28 -9.35
C PRO A 565 -46.63 8.92 -8.63
N LYS A 566 -46.72 8.02 -7.63
CA LYS A 566 -45.57 7.62 -6.78
C LYS A 566 -44.34 7.23 -7.60
N VAL A 567 -44.53 6.54 -8.73
CA VAL A 567 -43.45 6.12 -9.64
C VAL A 567 -42.68 7.31 -10.20
N ILE A 568 -43.36 8.41 -10.57
CA ILE A 568 -42.73 9.62 -11.09
C ILE A 568 -41.96 10.34 -9.97
N CYS A 569 -42.52 10.37 -8.75
CA CYS A 569 -41.78 10.91 -7.60
C CYS A 569 -40.52 10.11 -7.30
N LEU A 570 -40.59 8.77 -7.33
CA LEU A 570 -39.40 7.93 -7.12
C LEU A 570 -38.35 8.13 -8.22
N LEU A 571 -38.78 8.38 -9.47
CA LEU A 571 -37.88 8.75 -10.55
C LEU A 571 -37.19 10.10 -10.29
N GLY A 572 -37.94 11.10 -9.80
CA GLY A 572 -37.37 12.39 -9.40
C GLY A 572 -36.31 12.24 -8.30
N VAL A 573 -36.56 11.40 -7.28
CA VAL A 573 -35.62 11.13 -6.18
C VAL A 573 -34.36 10.45 -6.70
N PHE A 574 -34.51 9.54 -7.67
CA PHE A 574 -33.37 8.89 -8.30
C PHE A 574 -32.53 9.89 -9.09
N THR A 575 -33.16 10.70 -9.96
CA THR A 575 -32.47 11.68 -10.81
C THR A 575 -31.76 12.76 -9.99
N SER A 576 -32.44 13.36 -9.00
CA SER A 576 -31.80 14.33 -8.10
C SER A 576 -30.69 13.65 -7.28
N GLY A 577 -30.92 12.40 -6.86
CA GLY A 577 -29.95 11.62 -6.12
C GLY A 577 -28.64 11.38 -6.87
N LEU A 578 -28.72 11.05 -8.17
CA LEU A 578 -27.54 10.90 -9.02
C LEU A 578 -26.80 12.23 -9.17
N ALA A 579 -27.52 13.33 -9.38
CA ALA A 579 -26.94 14.67 -9.46
C ALA A 579 -26.21 15.04 -8.15
N TYR A 580 -26.83 14.84 -7.00
CA TYR A 580 -26.21 15.10 -5.69
C TYR A 580 -25.00 14.20 -5.44
N GLY A 581 -25.03 12.93 -5.83
CA GLY A 581 -23.85 12.04 -5.71
C GLY A 581 -22.67 12.50 -6.57
N VAL A 582 -22.92 12.95 -7.80
CA VAL A 582 -21.89 13.54 -8.67
C VAL A 582 -21.30 14.81 -8.02
N VAL A 583 -22.18 15.70 -7.51
CA VAL A 583 -21.77 16.91 -6.82
C VAL A 583 -20.93 16.57 -5.59
N ARG A 584 -21.39 15.65 -4.73
CA ARG A 584 -20.67 15.16 -3.54
C ARG A 584 -19.23 14.83 -3.95
N GLU A 585 -19.04 13.93 -4.91
CA GLU A 585 -17.71 13.38 -5.19
C GLU A 585 -16.74 14.43 -5.70
N ARG A 586 -17.22 15.33 -6.54
CA ARG A 586 -16.41 16.34 -7.23
C ARG A 586 -16.13 17.57 -6.37
N THR A 587 -17.03 17.94 -5.47
CA THR A 587 -16.78 18.98 -4.45
C THR A 587 -16.12 18.41 -3.21
N GLN A 588 -16.15 17.08 -3.04
CA GLN A 588 -15.80 16.36 -1.82
C GLN A 588 -16.60 16.82 -0.58
N SER A 589 -17.79 17.40 -0.82
CA SER A 589 -18.59 18.04 0.22
C SER A 589 -20.06 17.65 0.16
N VAL A 590 -20.60 17.14 1.27
CA VAL A 590 -22.03 16.91 1.45
C VAL A 590 -22.80 18.23 1.56
N ILE A 591 -22.15 19.30 2.04
CA ILE A 591 -22.76 20.63 2.17
C ILE A 591 -23.22 21.16 0.81
N SER A 592 -22.42 20.98 -0.25
CA SER A 592 -22.84 21.36 -1.61
C SER A 592 -24.12 20.65 -2.05
N CYS A 593 -24.28 19.38 -1.67
CA CYS A 593 -25.46 18.59 -1.97
C CYS A 593 -26.67 19.13 -1.21
N SER A 594 -26.53 19.35 0.10
CA SER A 594 -27.59 19.89 0.96
C SER A 594 -28.06 21.27 0.49
N LEU A 595 -27.13 22.15 0.12
CA LEU A 595 -27.46 23.48 -0.41
C LEU A 595 -28.16 23.38 -1.76
N LEU A 596 -27.66 22.57 -2.68
CA LEU A 596 -28.27 22.38 -4.00
C LEU A 596 -29.70 21.81 -3.88
N HIS A 597 -29.89 20.83 -3.00
CA HIS A 597 -31.18 20.24 -2.69
C HIS A 597 -32.12 21.28 -2.06
N THR A 598 -31.65 22.05 -1.07
CA THR A 598 -32.43 23.13 -0.45
C THR A 598 -32.87 24.18 -1.47
N PHE A 599 -31.96 24.68 -2.30
CA PHE A 599 -32.30 25.67 -3.34
C PHE A 599 -33.33 25.12 -4.32
N SER A 600 -33.18 23.85 -4.75
CA SER A 600 -34.12 23.23 -5.67
C SER A 600 -35.54 23.15 -5.08
N VAL A 601 -35.64 22.77 -3.81
CA VAL A 601 -36.90 22.69 -3.08
C VAL A 601 -37.52 24.08 -2.86
N LEU A 602 -36.74 25.07 -2.45
CA LEU A 602 -37.23 26.44 -2.24
C LEU A 602 -37.71 27.08 -3.55
N ILE A 603 -36.97 26.91 -4.65
CA ILE A 603 -37.36 27.44 -5.97
C ILE A 603 -38.71 26.85 -6.41
N VAL A 604 -38.92 25.53 -6.24
CA VAL A 604 -40.19 24.90 -6.59
C VAL A 604 -41.31 25.38 -5.67
N ALA A 605 -41.07 25.40 -4.35
CA ALA A 605 -42.09 25.76 -3.35
C ALA A 605 -42.55 27.22 -3.48
N PHE A 606 -41.64 28.18 -3.65
CA PHE A 606 -41.99 29.59 -3.83
C PHE A 606 -42.40 29.92 -5.26
N GLY A 607 -41.78 29.29 -6.27
CA GLY A 607 -42.14 29.49 -7.67
C GLY A 607 -43.59 29.08 -7.97
N SER A 608 -44.09 28.02 -7.33
CA SER A 608 -45.50 27.63 -7.46
C SER A 608 -46.49 28.65 -6.90
N GLN A 609 -46.07 29.53 -5.99
CA GLN A 609 -46.93 30.59 -5.44
C GLN A 609 -47.10 31.79 -6.36
N PHE A 610 -46.18 31.99 -7.31
CA PHE A 610 -46.27 33.09 -8.28
C PHE A 610 -47.10 32.72 -9.52
N ILE A 611 -47.35 31.41 -9.73
CA ILE A 611 -48.09 30.88 -10.87
C ILE A 611 -49.56 30.55 -10.50
N ALA A 612 -49.82 30.30 -9.21
CA ALA A 612 -51.16 30.17 -8.63
C ALA A 612 -51.71 31.54 -8.23
#